data_AF-A0A1K1RGQ8-F1
#
_entry.id   AF-A0A1K1RGQ8-F1
#
_cell.length_a   1.000
_cell.length_b   1.000
_cell.length_c   1.000
_cell.angle_alpha   90.00
_cell.angle_beta   90.00
_cell.angle_gamma   90.00
#
_symmetry.space_group_name_H-M   'P 1'
#
loop_
_entity.id
_entity.type
_entity.pdbx_description
1 polymer ?
#
loop_
_entity_poly.entity_id
_entity_poly.type
_entity_poly.pdbx_seq_one_letter_code
_entity_poly.pdbx_strand_id
1 'polypeptide(L)'
;MVSPLIFCLLDLQDYIDSGIIESYLLGLAPADDIVMLERMRYIYPELETEIAMVEYRLQKITEEGGVTPPAIVWNKIAAQISWEKPPRNKGQWPENPTYILQPQNHTMTVSIWWRCAFIAMGMIIIALLASTIYFYNRFHQMEDRFLRMLPNMEQHQQTHR
;
A
#
# COMPACT_ATOMS: atom_id res chain seq x y z
N MET A 1 -24.31 4.11 10.39
CA MET A 1 -24.13 3.36 11.66
C MET A 1 -23.60 1.99 11.30
N VAL A 2 -22.28 1.82 11.27
CA VAL A 2 -21.65 0.52 11.05
C VAL A 2 -21.61 -0.20 12.40
N SER A 3 -22.15 -1.42 12.41
CA SER A 3 -22.51 -2.19 13.59
C SER A 3 -21.25 -2.66 14.36
N PRO A 4 -21.26 -2.68 15.71
CA PRO A 4 -20.14 -3.22 16.51
C PRO A 4 -19.86 -4.71 16.26
N LEU A 5 -20.76 -5.41 15.57
CA LEU A 5 -20.60 -6.82 15.21
C LEU A 5 -19.66 -7.06 14.03
N ILE A 6 -19.41 -6.07 13.17
CA ILE A 6 -18.49 -6.24 12.02
C ILE A 6 -17.04 -6.41 12.47
N PHE A 7 -16.69 -5.80 13.61
CA PHE A 7 -15.32 -5.83 14.11
C PHE A 7 -15.00 -7.00 15.03
N CYS A 8 -16.00 -7.68 15.58
CA CYS A 8 -15.76 -8.96 16.24
C CYS A 8 -15.35 -10.06 15.24
N LEU A 9 -15.52 -9.79 13.93
CA LEU A 9 -15.16 -10.68 12.82
C LEU A 9 -13.77 -10.38 12.25
N LEU A 10 -13.20 -9.20 12.54
CA LEU A 10 -11.83 -8.86 12.17
C LEU A 10 -10.91 -9.22 13.33
N ASP A 11 -9.87 -10.00 13.07
CA ASP A 11 -8.86 -10.29 14.07
C ASP A 11 -8.12 -8.97 14.40
N LEU A 12 -7.87 -8.69 15.68
CA LEU A 12 -7.16 -7.46 16.08
C LEU A 12 -5.78 -7.38 15.41
N GLN A 13 -5.14 -8.53 15.20
CA GLN A 13 -3.86 -8.61 14.50
C GLN A 13 -3.98 -8.15 13.04
N ASP A 14 -5.07 -8.54 12.36
CA ASP A 14 -5.35 -8.11 10.98
C ASP A 14 -5.58 -6.59 10.91
N TYR A 15 -6.21 -6.01 11.94
CA TYR A 15 -6.36 -4.56 12.05
C TYR A 15 -5.01 -3.85 12.24
N ILE A 16 -4.12 -4.38 13.08
CA ILE A 16 -2.78 -3.84 13.28
C ILE A 16 -1.95 -3.95 12.00
N ASP A 17 -2.00 -5.11 11.34
CA ASP A 17 -1.24 -5.40 10.12
C ASP A 17 -1.76 -4.62 8.88
N SER A 18 -2.98 -4.07 8.94
CA SER A 18 -3.57 -3.29 7.85
C SER A 18 -2.85 -1.96 7.55
N GLY A 19 -1.99 -1.47 8.44
CA GLY A 19 -1.25 -0.22 8.24
C GLY A 19 -2.04 1.06 8.59
N ILE A 20 -3.17 0.92 9.29
CA ILE A 20 -4.01 2.05 9.71
C ILE A 20 -3.26 2.92 10.75
N ILE A 21 -2.47 2.31 11.63
CA ILE A 21 -1.73 3.02 12.69
C ILE A 21 -0.65 3.93 12.09
N GLU A 22 0.11 3.44 11.11
CA GLU A 22 1.13 4.18 10.37
C GLU A 22 0.49 5.36 9.63
N SER A 23 -0.61 5.09 8.93
CA SER A 23 -1.34 6.11 8.19
C SER A 23 -1.89 7.18 9.14
N TYR A 24 -2.35 6.79 10.33
CA TYR A 24 -2.83 7.70 11.37
C TYR A 24 -1.69 8.58 11.91
N LEU A 25 -0.55 8.00 12.30
CA LEU A 25 0.60 8.74 12.83
C LEU A 25 1.19 9.71 11.81
N LEU A 26 1.16 9.36 10.53
CA LEU A 26 1.61 10.23 9.43
C LEU A 26 0.58 11.28 9.01
N GLY A 27 -0.63 11.26 9.58
CA GLY A 27 -1.71 12.18 9.21
C GLY A 27 -2.30 11.93 7.82
N LEU A 28 -2.17 10.70 7.30
CA LEU A 28 -2.68 10.26 6.00
C LEU A 28 -4.00 9.46 6.10
N ALA A 29 -4.38 9.04 7.31
CA ALA A 29 -5.59 8.28 7.54
C ALA A 29 -6.86 9.11 7.25
N PRO A 30 -7.89 8.53 6.61
CA PRO A 30 -9.17 9.20 6.41
C PRO A 30 -9.90 9.39 7.75
N ALA A 31 -10.74 10.43 7.84
CA ALA A 31 -11.41 10.81 9.09
C ALA A 31 -12.26 9.68 9.71
N ASP A 32 -12.88 8.83 8.89
CA ASP A 32 -13.68 7.70 9.37
C ASP A 32 -12.82 6.65 10.11
N ASP A 33 -11.62 6.40 9.62
CA ASP A 33 -10.68 5.43 10.23
C ASP A 33 -10.10 5.99 11.53
N ILE A 34 -9.90 7.31 11.64
CA ILE A 34 -9.45 7.97 12.87
C ILE A 34 -10.47 7.76 13.99
N VAL A 35 -11.75 8.05 13.71
CA VAL A 35 -12.84 7.85 14.68
C VAL A 35 -12.95 6.38 15.08
N MET A 36 -12.72 5.47 14.13
CA MET A 36 -12.72 4.04 14.41
C MET A 36 -11.55 3.64 15.31
N LEU A 37 -10.34 4.12 15.02
CA LEU A 37 -9.14 3.87 15.81
C LEU A 37 -9.32 4.37 17.24
N GLU A 38 -9.85 5.59 17.43
CA GLU A 38 -10.15 6.15 18.76
C GLU A 38 -11.13 5.28 19.55
N ARG A 39 -12.16 4.75 18.89
CA ARG A 39 -13.08 3.79 19.51
C ARG A 39 -12.37 2.50 19.88
N MET A 40 -11.48 2.00 19.03
CA MET A 40 -10.74 0.77 19.29
C MET A 40 -9.74 0.89 20.42
N ARG A 41 -9.09 2.03 20.56
CA ARG A 41 -8.21 2.33 21.71
C ARG A 41 -8.93 2.21 23.05
N TYR A 42 -10.24 2.50 23.09
CA TYR A 42 -11.05 2.32 24.30
C TYR A 42 -11.35 0.84 24.61
N ILE A 43 -11.48 0.00 23.58
CA ILE A 43 -11.85 -1.42 23.72
C ILE A 43 -10.60 -2.30 23.94
N TYR A 44 -9.50 -1.99 23.24
CA TYR A 44 -8.27 -2.76 23.19
C TYR A 44 -7.07 -1.90 23.65
N PRO A 45 -6.69 -1.94 24.94
CA PRO A 45 -5.56 -1.14 25.45
C PRO A 45 -4.21 -1.61 24.89
N GLU A 46 -4.11 -2.84 24.37
CA GLU A 46 -2.92 -3.35 23.69
C GLU A 46 -2.55 -2.54 22.44
N LEU A 47 -3.54 -1.88 21.83
CA LEU A 47 -3.36 -1.02 20.66
C LEU A 47 -2.47 0.21 20.98
N GLU A 48 -2.46 0.69 22.23
CA GLU A 48 -1.53 1.76 22.65
C GLU A 48 -0.06 1.32 22.57
N THR A 49 0.19 0.05 22.88
CA THR A 49 1.55 -0.51 22.82
C THR A 49 2.01 -0.58 21.36
N GLU A 50 1.12 -1.00 20.46
CA GLU A 50 1.36 -1.02 19.01
C GLU A 50 1.58 0.39 18.44
N ILE A 51 0.76 1.37 18.85
CA ILE A 51 0.94 2.77 18.46
C ILE A 51 2.33 3.28 18.90
N ALA A 52 2.72 3.04 20.15
CA ALA A 52 4.00 3.49 20.68
C ALA A 52 5.20 2.87 19.96
N MET A 53 5.12 1.58 19.58
CA MET A 53 6.21 0.95 18.84
C MET A 53 6.32 1.45 17.40
N VAL A 54 5.20 1.76 16.74
CA VAL A 54 5.22 2.37 15.41
C VAL A 54 5.78 3.79 15.49
N GLU A 55 5.37 4.58 16.49
CA GLU A 55 5.91 5.92 16.74
C GLU A 55 7.43 5.88 16.92
N TYR A 56 7.94 4.95 17.74
CA TYR A 56 9.38 4.76 17.93
C TYR A 56 10.12 4.41 16.63
N ARG A 57 9.53 3.54 15.79
CA ARG A 57 10.11 3.20 14.47
C ARG A 57 10.17 4.42 13.56
N LEU A 58 9.10 5.22 13.51
CA LEU A 58 9.05 6.45 12.72
C LEU A 58 10.06 7.49 13.21
N GLN A 59 10.20 7.65 14.53
CA GLN A 59 11.20 8.53 15.12
C GLN A 59 12.61 8.13 14.69
N LYS A 60 12.97 6.84 14.78
CA LYS A 60 14.29 6.36 14.39
C LYS A 60 14.60 6.65 12.91
N ILE A 61 13.64 6.41 12.02
CA ILE A 61 13.79 6.72 10.59
C ILE A 61 14.01 8.23 10.38
N THR A 62 13.26 9.05 11.12
CA THR A 62 13.36 10.52 11.03
C THR A 62 14.68 11.05 11.58
N GLU A 63 15.21 10.44 12.64
CA GLU A 63 16.51 10.77 13.21
C GLU A 63 17.66 10.41 12.25
N GLU A 64 17.61 9.23 11.63
CA GLU A 64 18.61 8.79 10.65
C GLU A 64 18.60 9.63 9.37
N GLY A 65 17.42 10.05 8.91
CA GLY A 65 17.23 10.85 7.69
C GLY A 65 17.17 12.36 7.93
N GLY A 66 17.35 12.83 9.16
CA GLY A 66 17.12 14.22 9.56
C GLY A 66 18.17 15.18 9.02
N VAL A 67 17.72 16.28 8.40
CA VAL A 67 18.61 17.40 8.02
C VAL A 67 18.73 18.40 9.16
N THR A 68 19.95 18.86 9.44
CA THR A 68 20.18 19.88 10.46
C THR A 68 19.51 21.19 10.06
N PRO A 69 18.57 21.74 10.86
CA PRO A 69 17.92 22.99 10.53
C PRO A 69 18.91 24.17 10.60
N PRO A 70 18.72 25.23 9.80
CA PRO A 70 19.57 26.42 9.87
C PRO A 70 19.51 27.08 11.25
N ALA A 71 20.65 27.53 11.79
CA ALA A 71 20.76 28.13 13.12
C ALA A 71 19.82 29.35 13.35
N ILE A 72 19.45 30.06 12.28
CA ILE A 72 18.52 31.19 12.32
C ILE A 72 17.12 30.77 12.79
N VAL A 73 16.70 29.53 12.50
CA VAL A 73 15.38 29.00 12.87
C VAL A 73 15.24 28.90 14.38
N TRP A 74 16.27 28.41 15.07
CA TRP A 74 16.29 28.35 16.54
C TRP A 74 16.12 29.73 17.18
N ASN A 75 16.82 30.75 16.68
CA ASN A 75 16.70 32.11 17.20
C ASN A 75 15.27 32.68 17.07
N LYS A 76 14.59 32.38 15.96
CA LYS A 76 13.18 32.79 15.76
C LYS A 76 12.24 32.07 16.73
N ILE A 77 12.44 30.77 16.92
CA ILE A 77 11.63 29.96 17.84
C ILE A 77 11.84 30.44 19.29
N ALA A 78 13.10 30.59 19.73
CA ALA A 78 13.45 31.05 21.07
C ALA A 78 12.88 32.46 21.37
N ALA A 79 12.88 33.37 20.39
CA ALA A 79 12.28 34.68 20.54
C ALA A 79 10.75 34.63 20.76
N GLN A 80 10.05 33.70 20.10
CA GLN A 80 8.60 33.50 20.28
C GLN A 80 8.25 32.81 21.60
N ILE A 81 9.16 32.01 22.15
CA ILE A 81 9.01 31.31 23.43
C ILE A 81 9.39 32.22 24.62
N SER A 82 9.92 33.43 24.39
CA SER A 82 10.29 34.36 25.46
C SER A 82 9.10 34.63 26.40
N TRP A 83 9.24 34.17 27.65
CA TRP A 83 8.25 34.30 28.70
C TRP A 83 8.15 35.73 29.26
N GLU A 84 9.17 36.54 29.03
CA GLU A 84 9.14 37.99 29.25
C GLU A 84 8.65 38.67 27.97
N LYS A 85 7.43 39.22 28.03
CA LYS A 85 6.85 40.01 26.94
C LYS A 85 7.58 41.36 26.86
N PRO A 86 8.46 41.64 25.89
CA PRO A 86 8.73 43.02 25.55
C PRO A 86 7.41 43.63 25.01
N PRO A 87 7.15 44.94 25.24
CA PRO A 87 5.96 45.57 24.71
C PRO A 87 5.91 45.34 23.20
N ARG A 88 4.88 44.62 22.76
CA ARG A 88 4.58 44.35 21.36
C ARG A 88 4.41 45.69 20.67
N ASN A 89 5.50 46.23 20.13
CA ASN A 89 5.41 47.33 19.21
C ASN A 89 4.69 46.76 17.98
N LYS A 90 3.45 47.19 17.77
CA LYS A 90 2.62 46.78 16.64
C LYS A 90 3.24 47.38 15.38
N GLY A 91 4.35 46.81 14.92
CA GLY A 91 4.80 46.97 13.55
C GLY A 91 3.65 46.52 12.65
N GLN A 92 3.22 47.43 11.77
CA GLN A 92 2.17 47.21 10.79
C GLN A 92 2.38 45.86 10.10
N TRP A 93 1.43 44.96 10.32
CA TRP A 93 1.25 43.79 9.50
C TRP A 93 0.60 44.29 8.20
N PRO A 94 1.12 43.95 7.00
CA PRO A 94 0.41 44.24 5.77
C PRO A 94 -0.95 43.54 5.82
N GLU A 95 -1.99 44.35 5.74
CA GLU A 95 -3.39 44.04 5.98
C GLU A 95 -4.00 43.33 4.76
N ASN A 96 -3.36 42.24 4.30
CA ASN A 96 -3.79 41.34 3.22
C ASN A 96 -2.62 40.49 2.71
N PRO A 97 -2.21 39.42 3.39
CA PRO A 97 -1.63 38.30 2.67
C PRO A 97 -2.76 37.64 1.89
N THR A 98 -3.11 38.17 0.71
CA THR A 98 -3.91 37.42 -0.26
C THR A 98 -3.05 36.23 -0.67
N TYR A 99 -3.21 35.12 0.03
CA TYR A 99 -2.66 33.84 -0.38
C TYR A 99 -3.42 33.44 -1.64
N ILE A 100 -2.84 33.71 -2.80
CA ILE A 100 -3.28 33.07 -4.03
C ILE A 100 -2.88 31.61 -3.85
N LEU A 101 -3.80 30.79 -3.33
CA LEU A 101 -3.72 29.34 -3.43
C LEU A 101 -3.76 29.02 -4.92
N GLN A 102 -2.59 28.98 -5.55
CA GLN A 102 -2.47 28.32 -6.85
C GLN A 102 -2.84 26.87 -6.58
N PRO A 103 -3.92 26.34 -7.19
CA PRO A 103 -4.17 24.92 -7.13
C PRO A 103 -2.97 24.27 -7.82
N GLN A 104 -2.04 23.75 -7.03
CA GLN A 104 -0.98 22.92 -7.56
C GLN A 104 -1.67 21.66 -8.06
N ASN A 105 -2.00 21.68 -9.34
CA ASN A 105 -2.46 20.55 -10.09
C ASN A 105 -1.31 19.55 -10.17
N HIS A 106 -1.09 18.82 -9.08
CA HIS A 106 -0.33 17.60 -9.14
C HIS A 106 -1.18 16.58 -9.92
N THR A 107 -1.28 16.78 -11.23
CA THR A 107 -1.63 15.70 -12.14
C THR A 107 -0.48 14.73 -12.00
N MET A 108 -0.70 13.70 -11.18
CA MET A 108 0.24 12.61 -11.01
C MET A 108 0.53 12.07 -12.40
N THR A 109 1.67 12.45 -12.96
CA THR A 109 2.07 12.06 -14.31
C THR A 109 2.45 10.59 -14.23
N VAL A 110 1.45 9.71 -14.33
CA VAL A 110 1.68 8.29 -14.53
C VAL A 110 2.56 8.16 -15.76
N SER A 111 3.79 7.71 -15.54
CA SER A 111 4.76 7.52 -16.61
C SER A 111 4.16 6.55 -17.63
N ILE A 112 4.28 6.88 -18.91
CA ILE A 112 3.75 6.13 -20.05
C ILE A 112 4.17 4.64 -20.04
N TRP A 113 5.18 4.28 -19.26
CA TRP A 113 5.70 2.93 -19.04
C TRP A 113 4.68 1.95 -18.46
N TRP A 114 3.74 2.37 -17.62
CA TRP A 114 2.73 1.46 -17.07
C TRP A 114 1.77 0.93 -18.15
N ARG A 115 1.51 1.74 -19.20
CA ARG A 115 0.71 1.32 -20.36
C ARG A 115 1.44 0.25 -21.18
N CYS A 116 2.76 0.39 -21.35
CA CYS A 116 3.59 -0.63 -21.99
C CYS A 116 3.63 -1.94 -21.20
N ALA A 117 3.66 -1.87 -19.86
CA ALA A 117 3.66 -3.05 -19.00
C ALA A 117 2.38 -3.91 -19.17
N PHE A 118 1.20 -3.29 -19.27
CA PHE A 118 -0.04 -4.03 -19.54
C PHE A 118 -0.10 -4.64 -20.92
N ILE A 119 0.41 -3.95 -21.94
CA ILE A 119 0.46 -4.49 -23.31
C ILE A 119 1.38 -5.72 -23.34
N ALA A 120 2.55 -5.65 -22.70
CA ALA A 120 3.46 -6.77 -22.58
C ALA A 120 2.84 -7.96 -21.83
N MET A 121 2.16 -7.71 -20.70
CA MET A 121 1.43 -8.74 -19.94
C MET A 121 0.34 -9.41 -20.78
N GLY A 122 -0.45 -8.62 -21.53
CA GLY A 122 -1.48 -9.15 -22.42
C GLY A 122 -0.90 -10.05 -23.51
N MET A 123 0.22 -9.64 -24.12
CA MET A 123 0.91 -10.46 -25.14
C MET A 123 1.44 -11.78 -24.56
N ILE A 124 2.00 -11.77 -23.35
CA ILE A 124 2.49 -12.97 -22.66
C ILE A 124 1.32 -13.92 -22.36
N ILE A 125 0.20 -13.40 -21.85
CA ILE A 125 -1.00 -14.19 -21.56
C ILE A 125 -1.51 -14.86 -22.83
N ILE A 126 -1.65 -14.12 -23.94
CA ILE A 126 -2.12 -14.68 -25.22
C ILE A 126 -1.17 -15.77 -25.73
N ALA A 127 0.15 -15.56 -25.65
CA ALA A 127 1.14 -16.56 -26.04
C ALA A 127 1.05 -17.83 -25.19
N LEU A 128 0.85 -17.69 -23.86
CA LEU A 128 0.65 -18.81 -22.96
C LEU A 128 -0.63 -19.58 -23.28
N LEU A 129 -1.77 -18.92 -23.47
CA LEU A 129 -3.02 -19.58 -23.85
C LEU A 129 -2.87 -20.35 -25.18
N ALA A 130 -2.27 -19.73 -26.19
CA ALA A 130 -2.04 -20.37 -27.49
C ALA A 130 -1.11 -21.60 -27.36
N SER A 131 -0.05 -21.49 -26.56
CA SER A 131 0.88 -22.59 -26.28
C SER A 131 0.19 -23.75 -25.56
N THR A 132 -0.63 -23.45 -24.54
CA THR A 132 -1.40 -24.46 -23.80
C THR A 132 -2.37 -25.20 -24.72
N ILE A 133 -3.11 -24.51 -25.59
CA ILE A 133 -4.03 -25.13 -26.55
C ILE A 133 -3.25 -25.99 -27.56
N TYR A 134 -2.14 -25.48 -28.10
CA TYR A 134 -1.31 -26.23 -29.04
C TYR A 134 -0.77 -27.52 -28.42
N PHE A 135 -0.25 -27.44 -27.19
CA PHE A 135 0.28 -28.59 -26.48
C PHE A 135 -0.80 -29.60 -26.14
N TYR A 136 -1.97 -29.13 -25.69
CA TYR A 136 -3.13 -29.99 -25.43
C TYR A 136 -3.53 -30.79 -26.68
N ASN A 137 -3.65 -30.12 -27.82
CA ASN A 137 -3.98 -30.78 -29.08
C ASN A 137 -2.88 -31.77 -29.51
N ARG A 138 -1.61 -31.43 -29.27
CA ARG A 138 -0.47 -32.30 -29.60
C ARG A 138 -0.40 -33.53 -28.69
N PHE A 139 -0.77 -33.39 -27.43
CA PHE A 139 -0.81 -34.47 -26.44
C PHE A 139 -1.90 -35.50 -26.79
N HIS A 140 -3.11 -35.05 -27.13
CA HIS A 140 -4.19 -35.92 -27.59
C HIS A 140 -3.80 -36.76 -28.82
N GLN A 141 -3.05 -36.17 -29.77
CA GLN A 141 -2.52 -36.92 -30.92
C GLN A 141 -1.54 -38.04 -30.54
N MET A 142 -0.85 -37.93 -29.40
CA MET A 142 0.04 -38.97 -28.89
C MET A 142 -0.79 -40.10 -28.29
N GLU A 143 -1.78 -39.79 -27.46
CA GLU A 143 -2.68 -40.77 -26.85
C GLU A 143 -3.44 -41.59 -27.89
N ASP A 144 -3.95 -40.95 -28.96
CA ASP A 144 -4.60 -41.65 -30.07
C ASP A 144 -3.69 -42.68 -30.74
N ARG A 145 -2.38 -42.40 -30.85
CA ARG A 145 -1.42 -43.35 -31.41
C ARG A 145 -1.15 -44.51 -30.45
N PHE A 146 -1.02 -44.23 -29.16
CA PHE A 146 -0.85 -45.26 -28.14
C PHE A 146 -2.06 -46.20 -28.08
N LEU A 147 -3.28 -45.65 -28.06
CA LEU A 147 -4.52 -46.43 -28.03
C LEU A 147 -4.73 -47.27 -29.29
N ARG A 148 -4.21 -46.86 -30.45
CA ARG A 148 -4.23 -47.66 -31.69
C ARG A 148 -3.15 -48.74 -31.74
N MET A 149 -2.06 -48.60 -30.97
CA MET A 149 -1.00 -49.61 -30.90
C MET A 149 -1.34 -50.75 -29.94
N LEU A 150 -2.05 -50.47 -28.84
CA LEU A 150 -2.52 -51.50 -27.89
C LEU A 150 -3.28 -52.68 -28.55
N PRO A 151 -4.30 -52.47 -29.41
CA PRO A 151 -5.01 -53.57 -30.07
C PRO A 151 -4.11 -54.36 -31.05
N ASN A 152 -3.14 -53.71 -31.70
CA ASN A 152 -2.22 -54.38 -32.61
C ASN A 152 -1.24 -55.30 -31.87
N MET A 153 -0.82 -54.93 -30.65
CA MET A 153 0.05 -55.77 -29.82
C MET A 153 -0.66 -57.04 -29.33
N GLU A 154 -1.96 -56.93 -28.99
CA GLU A 154 -2.78 -58.11 -28.62
C GLU A 154 -2.94 -59.09 -29.79
N GLN A 155 -3.12 -58.59 -31.02
CA GLN A 155 -3.23 -59.45 -32.21
C GLN A 155 -1.93 -60.18 -32.57
N HIS A 156 -0.78 -59.52 -32.42
CA HIS A 156 0.52 -60.16 -32.64
C HIS A 156 0.82 -61.25 -31.60
N GLN A 157 0.36 -61.08 -30.35
CA GLN A 157 0.54 -62.07 -29.30
C GLN A 157 -0.36 -63.30 -29.49
N GLN A 158 -1.53 -63.16 -30.13
CA GLN A 158 -2.43 -64.27 -30.46
C GLN A 158 -1.99 -65.08 -31.69
N THR A 159 -1.28 -64.47 -32.65
CA THR A 159 -0.82 -65.16 -33.87
C THR A 159 0.39 -66.07 -33.60
N HIS A 160 1.07 -65.90 -32.45
CA HIS A 160 2.26 -66.67 -32.06
C HIS A 160 2.00 -67.73 -30.97
N ARG A 161 0.72 -68.05 -30.66
CA ARG A 161 0.32 -69.15 -29.79
C ARG A 161 -0.45 -70.23 -30.55
#